data_AF-A0A7S1YIY9-F1
#
_entry.id   AF-A0A7S1YIY9-F1
#
_cell.length_a   1.000
_cell.length_b   1.000
_cell.length_c   1.000
_cell.angle_alpha   90.00
_cell.angle_beta   90.00
_cell.angle_gamma   90.00
#
_symmetry.space_group_name_H-M   'P 1'
#
loop_
_entity.id
_entity.type
_entity.pdbx_description
1 polymer ?
#
loop_
_entity_poly.entity_id
_entity_poly.type
_entity_poly.pdbx_seq_one_letter_code
_entity_poly.pdbx_strand_id
1 'polypeptide(L)'
;VLCGRDKGAFDWKGNKEFRKMIWASLPQYKIADSRFKRSQVVKTLVEAVYGSGRRFLKKNPKTNLWHEIGFEKAQEKTAHAFRDAITADRRRIHPKGYRASQGKKKKRQGSKSIK
;
A
#
# COMPACT_ATOMS: atom_id res chain seq x y z
N VAL A 1 5.29 -6.74 -12.88
CA VAL A 1 4.09 -6.33 -12.13
C VAL A 1 3.15 -5.67 -13.12
N LEU A 2 1.95 -6.21 -13.32
CA LEU A 2 0.94 -5.61 -14.19
C LEU A 2 0.14 -4.58 -13.39
N CYS A 3 0.17 -3.33 -13.82
CA CYS A 3 -0.58 -2.22 -13.28
C CYS A 3 -1.98 -2.19 -13.89
N GLY A 4 -2.83 -3.11 -13.42
CA GLY A 4 -4.25 -3.20 -13.75
C GLY A 4 -5.10 -3.48 -12.52
N ARG A 5 -6.42 -3.49 -12.69
CA ARG A 5 -7.42 -3.85 -11.66
C ARG A 5 -8.27 -5.07 -12.05
N ASP A 6 -8.03 -5.62 -13.22
CA ASP A 6 -8.71 -6.81 -13.73
C ASP A 6 -8.21 -8.11 -13.05
N LYS A 7 -9.01 -9.17 -13.17
CA LYS A 7 -8.71 -10.48 -12.60
C LYS A 7 -7.40 -11.07 -13.15
N GLY A 8 -7.10 -10.86 -14.43
CA GLY A 8 -5.87 -11.32 -15.07
C GLY A 8 -4.63 -10.69 -14.44
N ALA A 9 -4.64 -9.36 -14.24
CA ALA A 9 -3.58 -8.66 -13.55
C ALA A 9 -3.45 -9.13 -12.08
N PHE A 10 -4.55 -9.42 -11.39
CA PHE A 10 -4.50 -9.92 -10.01
C PHE A 10 -3.81 -11.30 -9.91
N ASP A 11 -4.17 -12.22 -10.80
CA ASP A 11 -3.68 -13.61 -10.77
C ASP A 11 -2.31 -13.82 -11.42
N TRP A 12 -1.80 -12.81 -12.12
CA TRP A 12 -0.49 -12.84 -12.75
C TRP A 12 0.62 -13.22 -11.77
N LYS A 13 1.51 -14.14 -12.18
CA LYS A 13 2.64 -14.63 -11.37
C LYS A 13 3.46 -13.47 -10.79
N GLY A 14 3.76 -12.46 -11.63
CA GLY A 14 4.50 -11.27 -11.19
C GLY A 14 3.77 -10.42 -10.15
N ASN A 15 2.44 -10.47 -10.08
CA ASN A 15 1.66 -9.74 -9.08
C ASN A 15 1.48 -10.54 -7.78
N LYS A 16 1.45 -11.87 -7.85
CA LYS A 16 1.51 -12.76 -6.67
C LYS A 16 2.83 -12.56 -5.92
N GLU A 17 3.95 -12.62 -6.63
CA GLU A 17 5.27 -12.39 -6.03
C GLU A 17 5.43 -10.97 -5.51
N PHE A 18 4.91 -9.96 -6.22
CA PHE A 18 4.91 -8.58 -5.74
C PHE A 18 4.13 -8.42 -4.42
N ARG A 19 2.96 -9.07 -4.29
CA ARG A 19 2.19 -9.07 -3.04
C ARG A 19 2.99 -9.72 -1.90
N LYS A 20 3.73 -10.80 -2.14
CA LYS A 20 4.61 -11.41 -1.12
C LYS A 20 5.67 -10.43 -0.63
N MET A 21 6.32 -9.71 -1.56
CA MET A 21 7.30 -8.67 -1.19
C MET A 21 6.67 -7.56 -0.35
N ILE A 22 5.48 -7.09 -0.72
CA ILE A 22 4.72 -6.10 0.07
C ILE A 22 4.46 -6.61 1.50
N TRP A 23 3.99 -7.85 1.65
CA TRP A 23 3.74 -8.44 2.97
C TRP A 23 5.02 -8.60 3.79
N ALA A 24 6.13 -8.99 3.17
CA ALA A 24 7.42 -9.10 3.84
C ALA A 24 7.95 -7.74 4.34
N SER A 25 7.74 -6.66 3.58
CA SER A 25 8.14 -5.31 3.97
C SER A 25 7.10 -4.55 4.80
N LEU A 26 5.90 -5.11 4.99
CA LEU A 26 4.81 -4.47 5.71
C LEU A 26 5.17 -4.09 7.17
N PRO A 27 5.88 -4.91 7.97
CA PRO A 27 6.28 -4.54 9.31
C PRO A 27 7.12 -3.26 9.34
N GLN A 28 8.11 -3.15 8.44
CA GLN A 28 8.96 -1.96 8.29
C GLN A 28 8.14 -0.72 7.92
N TYR A 29 7.17 -0.88 7.03
CA TYR A 29 6.26 0.21 6.66
C TYR A 29 5.34 0.64 7.82
N LYS A 30 4.91 -0.30 8.68
CA LYS A 30 4.05 -0.02 9.85
C LYS A 30 4.80 0.72 10.96
N ILE A 31 6.07 0.37 11.23
CA ILE A 31 6.88 1.05 12.25
C ILE A 31 7.38 2.44 11.80
N ALA A 32 7.34 2.73 10.50
CA ALA A 32 7.72 4.02 9.97
C ALA A 32 6.77 5.13 10.47
N ASP A 33 7.32 5.97 11.35
CA ASP A 33 6.66 7.08 12.04
C ASP A 33 6.38 8.30 11.16
N SER A 34 7.22 8.53 10.14
CA SER A 34 7.16 9.70 9.27
C SER A 34 6.82 9.36 7.81
N ARG A 35 6.27 10.34 7.09
CA ARG A 35 6.03 10.23 5.65
C ARG A 35 7.32 9.93 4.88
N PHE A 36 8.44 10.52 5.32
CA PHE A 36 9.75 10.32 4.71
C PHE A 36 10.21 8.86 4.83
N LYS A 37 10.20 8.28 6.05
CA LYS A 37 10.58 6.87 6.24
C LYS A 37 9.69 5.91 5.46
N ARG A 38 8.37 6.17 5.37
CA ARG A 38 7.46 5.38 4.53
C ARG A 38 7.81 5.47 3.05
N SER A 39 8.18 6.66 2.57
CA SER A 39 8.64 6.86 1.19
C SER A 39 9.94 6.09 0.92
N GLN A 40 10.87 6.05 1.88
CA GLN A 40 12.09 5.25 1.76
C GLN A 40 11.78 3.75 1.64
N VAL A 41 10.90 3.20 2.48
CA VAL A 41 10.48 1.78 2.36
C VAL A 41 9.86 1.49 0.99
N VAL A 42 9.02 2.40 0.48
CA VAL A 42 8.45 2.29 -0.88
C VAL A 42 9.54 2.30 -1.95
N LYS A 43 10.48 3.25 -1.87
CA LYS A 43 11.59 3.39 -2.80
C LYS A 43 12.45 2.12 -2.83
N THR A 44 12.87 1.63 -1.67
CA THR A 44 13.68 0.42 -1.54
C THR A 44 12.99 -0.81 -2.13
N LEU A 45 11.68 -0.96 -1.93
CA LEU A 45 10.93 -2.07 -2.53
C LEU A 45 10.90 -1.99 -4.05
N VAL A 46 10.67 -0.79 -4.60
CA VAL A 46 10.65 -0.56 -6.05
C VAL A 46 12.02 -0.86 -6.66
N GLU A 47 13.10 -0.39 -6.04
CA GLU A 47 14.48 -0.69 -6.44
C GLU A 47 14.75 -2.19 -6.40
N ALA A 48 14.31 -2.91 -5.35
CA ALA A 48 14.44 -4.36 -5.28
C ALA A 48 13.69 -5.09 -6.40
N VAL A 49 12.49 -4.62 -6.77
CA VAL A 49 11.76 -5.16 -7.92
C VAL A 49 12.55 -4.96 -9.22
N TYR A 50 13.06 -3.75 -9.47
CA TYR A 50 13.85 -3.48 -10.67
C TYR A 50 15.19 -4.24 -10.70
N GLY A 51 15.88 -4.32 -9.56
CA GLY A 51 17.14 -5.05 -9.40
C GLY A 51 17.01 -6.56 -9.61
N SER A 52 15.82 -7.13 -9.36
CA SER A 52 15.51 -8.53 -9.68
C SER A 52 15.21 -8.79 -11.17
N GLY A 53 15.44 -7.81 -12.05
CA GLY A 53 15.12 -7.89 -13.48
C GLY A 53 13.63 -7.77 -13.81
N ARG A 54 12.77 -7.49 -12.81
CA ARG A 54 11.32 -7.34 -12.99
C ARG A 54 10.98 -5.89 -13.30
N ARG A 55 9.85 -5.67 -13.97
CA ARG A 55 9.35 -4.36 -14.39
C ARG A 55 7.93 -4.11 -13.95
N PHE A 56 7.51 -2.86 -13.91
CA PHE A 56 6.11 -2.48 -13.78
C PHE A 56 5.55 -2.13 -15.15
N LEU A 57 4.47 -2.80 -15.56
CA LEU A 57 3.92 -2.69 -16.91
C LEU A 57 2.48 -2.18 -16.83
N LYS A 58 2.09 -1.28 -17.72
CA LYS A 58 0.72 -0.83 -17.89
C LYS A 58 0.25 -1.11 -19.32
N LYS A 59 -0.98 -1.59 -19.46
CA LYS A 59 -1.59 -1.78 -20.78
C LYS A 59 -2.14 -0.45 -21.28
N ASN A 60 -1.78 -0.05 -22.48
CA ASN A 60 -2.39 1.08 -23.16
C ASN A 60 -3.77 0.63 -23.69
N PRO A 61 -4.88 1.29 -23.31
CA PRO A 61 -6.22 0.87 -23.72
C PRO A 61 -6.48 1.11 -25.22
N LYS A 62 -5.80 2.07 -25.85
CA LYS A 62 -5.99 2.39 -27.27
C LYS A 62 -5.24 1.44 -28.18
N THR A 63 -3.98 1.14 -27.85
CA THR A 63 -3.12 0.29 -28.68
C THR A 63 -3.10 -1.16 -28.26
N ASN A 64 -3.68 -1.49 -27.10
CA ASN A 64 -3.58 -2.80 -26.44
C ASN A 64 -2.15 -3.27 -26.11
N LEU A 65 -1.13 -2.42 -26.25
CA LEU A 65 0.26 -2.75 -25.97
C LEU A 65 0.64 -2.50 -24.51
N TRP A 66 1.55 -3.32 -24.00
CA TRP A 66 2.15 -3.12 -22.68
C TRP A 66 3.38 -2.24 -22.78
N HIS A 67 3.50 -1.28 -21.87
CA HIS A 67 4.69 -0.45 -21.72
C HIS A 67 5.14 -0.44 -20.28
N GLU A 68 6.44 -0.29 -20.09
CA GLU A 68 7.01 -0.05 -18.78
C GLU A 68 6.56 1.32 -18.24
N ILE A 69 6.20 1.37 -16.97
CA ILE A 69 5.93 2.63 -16.28
C ILE A 69 7.22 3.14 -15.62
N GLY A 70 7.35 4.47 -15.55
CA GLY A 70 8.46 5.11 -14.86
C GLY A 70 8.46 4.87 -13.35
N PHE A 71 9.60 5.15 -12.73
CA PHE A 71 9.89 4.89 -11.32
C PHE A 71 8.87 5.55 -10.37
N GLU A 72 8.50 6.80 -10.63
CA GLU A 72 7.50 7.53 -9.83
C GLU A 72 6.16 6.79 -9.78
N LYS A 73 5.63 6.37 -10.94
CA LYS A 73 4.38 5.60 -11.00
C LYS A 73 4.52 4.22 -10.35
N ALA A 74 5.71 3.62 -10.38
CA ALA A 74 5.99 2.38 -9.66
C ALA A 74 5.96 2.59 -8.13
N GLN A 75 6.48 3.72 -7.64
CA GLN A 75 6.38 4.12 -6.23
C GLN A 75 4.92 4.35 -5.82
N GLU A 76 4.13 5.08 -6.61
CA GLU A 76 2.70 5.28 -6.35
C GLU A 76 1.94 3.96 -6.25
N LYS A 77 2.17 3.05 -7.22
CA LYS A 77 1.57 1.71 -7.25
C LYS A 77 1.94 0.91 -5.99
N THR A 78 3.18 1.03 -5.57
CA THR A 78 3.72 0.35 -4.38
C THR A 78 3.15 0.94 -3.09
N ALA A 79 3.07 2.26 -2.97
CA ALA A 79 2.44 2.95 -1.84
C ALA A 79 0.95 2.58 -1.72
N HIS A 80 0.23 2.48 -2.83
CA HIS A 80 -1.14 1.96 -2.84
C HIS A 80 -1.20 0.51 -2.33
N ALA A 81 -0.32 -0.37 -2.82
CA ALA A 81 -0.28 -1.75 -2.39
C ALA A 81 0.00 -1.90 -0.88
N PHE A 82 0.85 -1.05 -0.28
CA PHE A 82 1.04 -1.01 1.16
C PHE A 82 -0.23 -0.61 1.92
N ARG A 83 -0.98 0.40 1.44
CA ARG A 83 -2.26 0.81 2.06
C ARG A 83 -3.30 -0.31 2.00
N ASP A 84 -3.36 -1.01 0.87
CA ASP A 84 -4.23 -2.18 0.70
C ASP A 84 -3.82 -3.31 1.67
N ALA A 85 -2.51 -3.55 1.80
CA ALA A 85 -1.97 -4.54 2.73
C ALA A 85 -2.26 -4.21 4.21
N ILE A 86 -2.15 -2.94 4.63
CA ILE A 86 -2.56 -2.50 5.97
C ILE A 86 -4.05 -2.76 6.21
N THR A 87 -4.88 -2.42 5.22
CA THR A 87 -6.33 -2.62 5.33
C THR A 87 -6.67 -4.11 5.43
N ALA A 88 -5.99 -4.96 4.67
CA ALA A 88 -6.12 -6.41 4.72
C ALA A 88 -5.62 -6.96 6.07
N ASP A 89 -4.48 -6.50 6.56
CA ASP A 89 -3.89 -6.88 7.85
C ASP A 89 -4.86 -6.59 8.99
N ARG A 90 -5.42 -5.38 9.02
CA ARG A 90 -6.44 -5.01 10.01
C ARG A 90 -7.67 -5.93 9.96
N ARG A 91 -8.13 -6.31 8.76
CA ARG A 91 -9.27 -7.23 8.59
C ARG A 91 -8.96 -8.66 9.04
N ARG A 92 -7.70 -9.10 8.91
CA ARG A 92 -7.26 -10.42 9.42
C ARG A 92 -7.30 -10.46 10.94
N ILE A 93 -6.90 -9.36 11.60
CA ILE A 93 -6.91 -9.25 13.06
C ILE A 93 -8.32 -8.99 13.60
N HIS A 94 -9.10 -8.14 12.91
CA HIS A 94 -10.45 -7.72 13.32
C HIS A 94 -11.46 -8.07 12.21
N PRO A 95 -11.96 -9.33 12.15
CA PRO A 95 -12.93 -9.74 11.16
C PRO A 95 -14.24 -8.95 11.30
N LYS A 96 -14.99 -8.85 10.20
CA LYS A 96 -16.25 -8.11 10.12
C LYS A 96 -17.24 -8.72 11.13
N GLY A 97 -17.49 -8.01 12.23
CA GLY A 97 -18.20 -8.51 13.42
C GLY A 97 -17.50 -8.17 14.74
N TYR A 98 -16.18 -7.93 14.71
CA TYR A 98 -15.43 -7.44 15.87
C TYR A 98 -15.71 -5.95 16.09
N ARG A 99 -16.66 -5.63 16.99
CA ARG A 99 -16.83 -4.28 17.53
C ARG A 99 -15.71 -4.03 18.55
N ALA A 100 -14.60 -3.43 18.11
CA ALA A 100 -13.70 -2.79 19.05
C ALA A 100 -14.49 -1.64 19.71
N SER A 101 -14.83 -1.79 20.98
CA SER A 101 -15.35 -0.72 21.83
C SER A 101 -14.27 0.37 21.93
N GLN A 102 -14.21 1.26 20.95
CA GLN A 102 -13.37 2.44 21.03
C GLN A 102 -13.92 3.31 22.16
N GLY A 103 -13.14 3.38 23.23
CA GLY A 103 -13.44 4.18 24.41
C GLY A 103 -13.85 5.59 24.03
N LYS A 104 -14.95 6.04 24.63
CA LYS A 104 -15.38 7.43 24.63
C LYS A 104 -14.18 8.31 25.00
N LYS A 105 -13.64 9.10 24.06
CA LYS A 105 -12.79 10.24 24.43
C LYS A 105 -13.63 11.16 25.32
N LYS A 106 -13.25 11.23 26.60
CA LYS A 106 -13.82 12.08 27.64
C LYS A 106 -13.87 13.52 27.11
N LYS A 107 -15.06 14.14 27.10
CA LYS A 107 -15.24 15.59 26.88
C LYS A 107 -14.36 16.33 27.89
N ARG A 108 -13.47 17.22 27.42
CA ARG A 108 -12.86 18.24 28.29
C ARG A 108 -13.87 19.38 28.42
N GLN A 109 -14.30 19.62 29.65
CA GLN A 109 -15.23 20.65 30.08
C GLN A 109 -14.46 21.93 30.43
N GLY A 110 -15.01 23.10 30.06
CA GLY A 110 -14.66 24.42 30.61
C GLY A 110 -13.37 25.07 30.08
N SER A 111 -13.29 26.38 29.84
CA SER A 111 -13.94 27.46 30.58
C SER A 111 -14.29 28.66 29.68
N LYS A 112 -15.51 29.19 29.87
CA LYS A 112 -15.87 30.58 29.55
C LYS A 112 -14.96 31.51 30.36
N SER A 113 -14.47 32.59 29.74
CA SER A 113 -14.08 33.78 30.48
C SER A 113 -14.74 34.97 29.80
N ILE A 114 -15.76 35.51 30.47
CA ILE A 114 -16.34 36.82 30.26
C ILE A 114 -15.66 37.71 31.30
N LYS A 115 -15.06 38.81 30.87
CA LYS A 115 -15.07 40.12 31.51
C LYS A 115 -14.59 41.13 30.49
#